data_AF-A0A409VDD0-F1
#
_entry.id   AF-A0A409VDD0-F1
#
_cell.length_a   1.000
_cell.length_b   1.000
_cell.length_c   1.000
_cell.angle_alpha   90.00
_cell.angle_beta   90.00
_cell.angle_gamma   90.00
#
_symmetry.space_group_name_H-M   'P 1'
#
loop_
_entity.id
_entity.type
_entity.pdbx_description
1 polymer ?
#
loop_
_entity_poly.entity_id
_entity_poly.type
_entity_poly.pdbx_seq_one_letter_code
_entity_poly.pdbx_strand_id
1 'polypeptide(L)'
;MSAGYESSHAGPSNSGVSRFIVQTSDVISDMRINVSDEATGKVIWFKERFLDEDEIIVNIMHAPTNSICWTIHRPTRGWYIRIRSPFFPPGVFIPLIPVPSNAPYHVDAAMSFNTRTNNPHIQAPVSSPVVNDKEVQFSINDEEDVTSSSMNLHSYPPTPSATTKVGSGSSSQSRYHESNAAQASSQITQFILAPTSVPPAQPQPSGSFFARALSVLRSHRPSHSSSFTLSRVLPLNPSSPPPPYASSTAVASEPLPTEPILHEPLLVFHDHTPVLTVRTVSGVIEIDKAEEKNLGVDTSFWIAMALTYLEFLEEREASRFCIRVVVIQANTLL
;
A
#
# COMPACT_ATOMS: atom_id res chain seq x y z
N MET A 1 -20.99 -34.74 25.07
CA MET A 1 -21.79 -33.75 24.33
C MET A 1 -20.83 -32.69 23.84
N SER A 2 -20.38 -32.78 22.59
CA SER A 2 -19.50 -31.76 22.00
C SER A 2 -20.35 -30.72 21.30
N ALA A 3 -20.22 -29.44 21.67
CA ALA A 3 -20.87 -28.36 20.96
C ALA A 3 -20.17 -28.17 19.60
N GLY A 4 -20.89 -28.41 18.51
CA GLY A 4 -20.41 -28.08 17.18
C GLY A 4 -20.41 -26.57 17.01
N TYR A 5 -19.24 -25.99 16.76
CA TYR A 5 -19.15 -24.61 16.29
C TYR A 5 -19.50 -24.59 14.81
N GLU A 6 -20.71 -24.14 14.47
CA GLU A 6 -21.07 -23.81 13.10
C GLU A 6 -20.23 -22.61 12.64
N SER A 7 -19.16 -22.90 11.89
CA SER A 7 -18.39 -21.89 11.19
C SER A 7 -19.26 -21.30 10.08
N SER A 8 -19.93 -20.20 10.39
CA SER A 8 -20.71 -19.42 9.42
C SER A 8 -19.77 -18.80 8.39
N HIS A 9 -19.44 -19.56 7.35
CA HIS A 9 -18.82 -19.03 6.13
C HIS A 9 -19.80 -18.05 5.46
N ALA A 10 -19.70 -16.78 5.84
CA ALA A 10 -20.22 -15.69 5.04
C ALA A 10 -19.60 -15.82 3.64
N GLY A 11 -20.46 -15.86 2.61
CA GLY A 11 -19.99 -15.89 1.23
C GLY A 11 -19.15 -14.65 0.91
N PRO A 12 -18.24 -14.71 -0.07
CA PRO A 12 -17.33 -13.62 -0.39
C PRO A 12 -18.11 -12.33 -0.62
N SER A 13 -17.95 -11.36 0.28
CA SER A 13 -18.59 -10.06 0.16
C SER A 13 -18.00 -9.33 -1.04
N ASN A 14 -18.81 -9.11 -2.07
CA ASN A 14 -18.46 -8.34 -3.28
C ASN A 14 -18.30 -6.82 -2.98
N SER A 15 -17.78 -6.45 -1.82
CA SER A 15 -17.66 -5.07 -1.35
C SER A 15 -16.58 -4.26 -2.06
N GLY A 16 -15.79 -4.86 -2.97
CA GLY A 16 -14.64 -4.21 -3.60
C GLY A 16 -13.46 -4.00 -2.66
N VAL A 17 -13.57 -4.41 -1.40
CA VAL A 17 -12.55 -4.24 -0.36
C VAL A 17 -11.86 -5.58 -0.09
N SER A 18 -10.56 -5.56 0.15
CA SER A 18 -9.83 -6.70 0.72
C SER A 18 -9.36 -6.41 2.14
N ARG A 19 -9.33 -7.46 2.95
CA ARG A 19 -9.12 -7.36 4.40
C ARG A 19 -7.97 -8.24 4.85
N PHE A 20 -7.11 -7.67 5.67
CA PHE A 20 -5.94 -8.33 6.20
C PHE A 20 -5.89 -8.18 7.71
N ILE A 21 -5.77 -9.31 8.42
CA ILE A 21 -5.61 -9.34 9.87
C ILE A 21 -4.13 -9.07 10.17
N VAL A 22 -3.86 -8.06 11.00
CA VAL A 22 -2.54 -7.73 11.53
C VAL A 22 -2.48 -8.21 12.96
N GLN A 23 -1.51 -9.06 13.29
CA GLN A 23 -1.38 -9.61 14.64
C GLN A 23 0.10 -9.81 15.02
N THR A 24 0.50 -9.32 16.19
CA THR A 24 1.77 -9.71 16.83
C THR A 24 1.72 -11.18 17.24
N SER A 25 2.78 -11.93 16.92
CA SER A 25 2.93 -13.32 17.35
C SER A 25 3.07 -13.40 18.88
N ASP A 26 2.41 -14.42 19.42
CA ASP A 26 2.49 -14.87 20.81
C ASP A 26 3.84 -15.54 21.17
N VAL A 27 4.66 -15.86 20.16
CA VAL A 27 6.01 -16.40 20.35
C VAL A 27 6.93 -15.29 20.88
N ILE A 28 7.13 -15.32 22.19
CA ILE A 28 7.82 -14.29 23.00
C ILE A 28 9.23 -13.93 22.49
N SER A 29 9.93 -14.84 21.78
CA SER A 29 11.28 -14.60 21.30
C SER A 29 11.39 -13.56 20.17
N ASP A 30 10.37 -13.44 19.31
CA ASP A 30 10.56 -12.83 17.99
C ASP A 30 9.86 -11.47 17.82
N MET A 31 8.84 -11.16 18.64
CA MET A 31 8.01 -9.94 18.51
C MET A 31 7.49 -9.66 17.08
N ARG A 32 7.38 -10.71 16.27
CA ARG A 32 7.06 -10.67 14.84
C ARG A 32 5.62 -10.25 14.61
N ILE A 33 5.38 -9.35 13.66
CA ILE A 33 4.02 -9.00 13.21
C ILE A 33 3.71 -9.83 11.97
N ASN A 34 2.61 -10.59 12.01
CA ASN A 34 2.09 -11.32 10.87
C ASN A 34 0.92 -10.55 10.24
N VAL A 35 0.81 -10.65 8.92
CA VAL A 35 -0.31 -10.14 8.13
C VAL A 35 -0.92 -11.31 7.36
N SER A 36 -2.12 -11.73 7.76
CA SER A 36 -2.90 -12.77 7.11
C SER A 36 -4.08 -12.21 6.33
N ASP A 37 -4.48 -12.91 5.28
CA ASP A 37 -5.75 -12.64 4.60
C ASP A 37 -6.94 -13.05 5.49
N GLU A 38 -7.95 -12.20 5.62
CA GLU A 38 -9.07 -12.41 6.56
C GLU A 38 -9.91 -13.66 6.17
N ALA A 39 -10.13 -13.88 4.87
CA ALA A 39 -11.00 -14.94 4.39
C ALA A 39 -10.39 -16.35 4.52
N THR A 40 -9.08 -16.47 4.36
CA THR A 40 -8.34 -17.75 4.40
C THR A 40 -7.58 -17.97 5.70
N GLY A 41 -7.36 -16.94 6.51
CA GLY A 41 -6.49 -16.95 7.69
C GLY A 41 -5.01 -17.17 7.37
N LYS A 42 -4.63 -17.28 6.09
CA LYS A 42 -3.26 -17.60 5.66
C LYS A 42 -2.37 -16.37 5.82
N VAL A 43 -1.25 -16.50 6.52
CA VAL A 43 -0.20 -15.47 6.57
C VAL A 43 0.37 -15.26 5.16
N ILE A 44 0.27 -14.04 4.65
CA ILE A 44 0.82 -13.64 3.34
C ILE A 44 2.12 -12.84 3.54
N TRP A 45 2.17 -11.95 4.54
CA TRP A 45 3.37 -11.20 4.87
C TRP A 45 3.72 -11.27 6.35
N PHE A 46 4.97 -11.02 6.69
CA PHE A 46 5.41 -10.86 8.06
C PHE A 46 6.53 -9.82 8.18
N LYS A 47 6.68 -9.27 9.38
CA LYS A 47 7.62 -8.20 9.72
C LYS A 47 8.71 -8.73 10.66
N GLU A 48 9.97 -8.59 10.26
CA GLU A 48 11.15 -8.89 11.09
C GLU A 48 12.01 -7.64 11.27
N ARG A 49 12.53 -7.42 12.48
CA ARG A 49 13.35 -6.24 12.83
C ARG A 49 14.80 -6.65 13.06
N PHE A 50 15.70 -5.91 12.44
CA PHE A 50 17.14 -6.01 12.56
C PHE A 50 17.69 -4.67 13.09
N LEU A 51 18.78 -4.73 13.84
CA LEU A 51 19.54 -3.56 14.27
C LEU A 51 20.88 -3.57 13.53
N ASP A 52 21.10 -2.55 12.73
CA ASP A 52 22.39 -2.22 12.12
C ASP A 52 23.12 -1.18 13.01
N GLU A 53 24.32 -0.75 12.64
CA GLU A 53 25.17 0.15 13.46
C GLU A 53 24.44 1.45 13.89
N ASP A 54 23.82 2.15 12.93
CA ASP A 54 23.11 3.43 13.15
C ASP A 54 21.63 3.40 12.70
N GLU A 55 21.16 2.28 12.14
CA GLU A 55 19.82 2.17 11.53
C GLU A 55 19.07 0.93 12.04
N ILE A 56 17.78 1.09 12.33
CA ILE A 56 16.85 -0.01 12.56
C ILE A 56 16.23 -0.34 11.21
N ILE A 57 16.48 -1.57 10.75
CA ILE A 57 16.03 -2.07 9.46
C ILE A 57 14.93 -3.09 9.71
N VAL A 58 13.78 -2.91 9.07
CA VAL A 58 12.62 -3.79 9.23
C VAL A 58 12.26 -4.39 7.88
N ASN A 59 12.38 -5.71 7.77
CA ASN A 59 12.07 -6.45 6.55
C ASN A 59 10.60 -6.88 6.55
N ILE A 60 9.92 -6.61 5.44
CA ILE A 60 8.59 -7.15 5.15
C ILE A 60 8.76 -8.27 4.15
N MET A 61 8.55 -9.49 4.64
CA MET A 61 8.78 -10.74 3.93
C MET A 61 7.45 -11.30 3.40
N HIS A 62 7.44 -11.79 2.17
CA HIS A 62 6.33 -12.59 1.64
C HIS A 62 6.46 -14.03 2.11
N ALA A 63 5.51 -14.50 2.92
CA ALA A 63 5.57 -15.79 3.61
C ALA A 63 5.65 -17.00 2.66
N PRO A 64 4.90 -17.08 1.55
CA PRO A 64 4.97 -18.21 0.62
C PRO A 64 6.32 -18.38 -0.11
N THR A 65 7.06 -17.30 -0.37
CA THR A 65 8.33 -17.34 -1.13
C THR A 65 9.56 -17.05 -0.27
N ASN A 66 9.36 -16.67 1.00
CA ASN A 66 10.39 -16.20 1.92
C ASN A 66 11.31 -15.11 1.32
N SER A 67 10.73 -14.20 0.54
CA SER A 67 11.46 -13.11 -0.13
C SER A 67 11.09 -11.76 0.48
N ILE A 68 12.08 -10.87 0.63
CA ILE A 68 11.86 -9.47 1.02
C ILE A 68 11.04 -8.79 -0.09
N CYS A 69 9.92 -8.16 0.27
CA CYS A 69 9.15 -7.28 -0.61
C CYS A 69 9.54 -5.81 -0.40
N TRP A 70 9.70 -5.41 0.86
CA TRP A 70 9.99 -4.04 1.26
C TRP A 70 10.92 -4.04 2.48
N THR A 71 11.78 -3.03 2.57
CA THR A 71 12.54 -2.71 3.79
C THR A 71 12.14 -1.33 4.29
N ILE A 72 11.92 -1.21 5.60
CA ILE A 72 11.69 0.05 6.30
C ILE A 72 12.99 0.40 7.02
N HIS A 73 13.35 1.68 6.97
CA HIS A 73 14.64 2.19 7.39
C HIS A 73 14.42 3.46 8.24
N ARG A 74 14.93 3.44 9.48
CA ARG A 74 14.84 4.56 10.44
C ARG A 74 16.08 4.59 11.34
N PRO A 75 16.56 5.76 11.78
CA PRO A 75 17.80 5.82 12.55
C PRO A 75 17.59 5.35 13.99
N THR A 76 18.68 4.92 14.65
CA THR A 76 18.72 4.75 16.11
C THR A 76 18.66 6.10 16.84
N ARG A 77 19.07 7.19 16.18
CA ARG A 77 19.12 8.56 16.72
C ARG A 77 18.67 9.60 15.70
N GLY A 78 17.80 10.52 16.11
CA GLY A 78 17.25 11.56 15.23
C GLY A 78 15.96 11.09 14.56
N TRP A 79 15.67 11.59 13.35
CA TRP A 79 14.39 11.36 12.69
C TRP A 79 14.51 11.28 11.16
N TYR A 80 14.18 10.10 10.63
CA TYR A 80 13.66 9.90 9.28
C TYR A 80 12.94 8.55 9.26
N ILE A 81 12.00 8.39 8.32
CA ILE A 81 11.45 7.08 7.96
C ILE A 81 11.44 7.02 6.44
N ARG A 82 12.00 5.94 5.89
CA ARG A 82 12.02 5.67 4.44
C ARG A 82 11.75 4.20 4.18
N ILE A 83 11.07 3.90 3.07
CA ILE A 83 10.88 2.53 2.60
C ILE A 83 11.57 2.30 1.26
N ARG A 84 11.99 1.05 1.01
CA ARG A 84 12.69 0.63 -0.22
C ARG A 84 12.13 -0.71 -0.70
N SER A 85 12.14 -0.89 -2.01
CA SER A 85 11.94 -2.20 -2.65
C SER A 85 13.30 -2.77 -3.05
N PRO A 86 13.52 -4.11 -3.02
CA PRO A 86 14.71 -4.72 -3.63
C PRO A 86 14.79 -4.50 -5.14
N PHE A 87 13.69 -4.10 -5.80
CA PHE A 87 13.64 -3.75 -7.21
C PHE A 87 13.97 -2.28 -7.50
N PHE A 88 14.19 -1.46 -6.47
CA PHE A 88 14.62 -0.07 -6.66
C PHE A 88 16.12 0.03 -6.99
N PRO A 89 16.54 0.96 -7.86
CA PRO A 89 17.96 1.25 -8.04
C PRO A 89 18.64 1.67 -6.73
N PRO A 90 19.95 1.38 -6.56
CA PRO A 90 20.71 1.86 -5.41
C PRO A 90 20.55 3.37 -5.19
N GLY A 91 20.37 3.76 -3.93
CA GLY A 91 20.11 5.16 -3.55
C GLY A 91 18.64 5.59 -3.62
N VAL A 92 17.75 4.89 -4.33
CA VAL A 92 16.32 5.22 -4.40
C VAL A 92 15.57 4.71 -3.16
N PHE A 93 14.60 5.49 -2.68
CA PHE A 93 13.69 5.18 -1.57
C PHE A 93 12.47 6.11 -1.62
N ILE A 94 11.42 5.77 -0.88
CA ILE A 94 10.24 6.64 -0.65
C ILE A 94 10.32 7.15 0.79
N PRO A 95 10.53 8.47 1.01
CA PRO A 95 10.51 9.04 2.36
C PRO A 95 9.07 9.24 2.85
N LEU A 96 8.85 9.04 4.14
CA LEU A 96 7.65 9.49 4.85
C LEU A 96 8.03 10.72 5.67
N ILE A 97 7.33 11.83 5.43
CA ILE A 97 7.65 13.15 5.98
C ILE A 97 6.46 13.63 6.82
N PRO A 98 6.65 14.06 8.09
CA PRO A 98 5.58 14.67 8.88
C PRO A 98 4.88 15.80 8.11
N VAL A 99 3.56 15.83 8.15
CA VAL A 99 2.79 16.93 7.53
C VAL A 99 3.10 18.23 8.30
N PRO A 100 3.51 19.32 7.65
CA PRO A 100 3.77 20.60 8.32
C PRO A 100 2.54 21.18 9.01
N SER A 101 2.71 21.87 10.13
CA SER A 101 1.59 22.44 10.91
C SER A 101 0.81 23.57 10.24
N ASN A 102 1.35 24.13 9.16
CA ASN A 102 0.69 25.11 8.29
C ASN A 102 0.05 24.47 7.03
N ALA A 103 0.13 23.15 6.86
CA ALA A 103 -0.54 22.46 5.76
C ALA A 103 -2.03 22.25 6.07
N PRO A 104 -2.92 22.33 5.07
CA PRO A 104 -4.37 22.24 5.27
C PRO A 104 -4.84 20.88 5.82
N TYR A 105 -4.03 19.84 5.65
CA TYR A 105 -4.29 18.48 6.12
C TYR A 105 -3.51 18.11 7.39
N HIS A 106 -3.02 19.10 8.13
CA HIS A 106 -2.27 18.83 9.34
C HIS A 106 -3.15 18.24 10.45
N VAL A 107 -2.81 17.02 10.85
CA VAL A 107 -3.26 16.37 12.08
C VAL A 107 -2.01 15.96 12.87
N ASP A 108 -2.08 15.93 14.20
CA ASP A 108 -0.99 15.42 15.04
C ASP A 108 -0.62 13.99 14.60
N ALA A 109 0.66 13.76 14.30
CA ALA A 109 1.20 12.56 13.67
C ALA A 109 0.73 12.23 12.25
N ALA A 110 0.15 13.17 11.49
CA ALA A 110 -0.01 12.97 10.05
C ALA A 110 1.35 12.89 9.35
N MET A 111 1.50 11.95 8.41
CA MET A 111 2.67 11.80 7.55
C MET A 111 2.24 11.85 6.08
N SER A 112 3.10 12.38 5.23
CA SER A 112 2.91 12.42 3.78
C SER A 112 4.05 11.72 3.06
N PHE A 113 3.74 11.15 1.91
CA PHE A 113 4.71 10.55 1.01
C PHE A 113 4.25 10.70 -0.44
N ASN A 114 5.21 10.63 -1.36
CA ASN A 114 4.97 10.70 -2.79
C ASN A 114 5.41 9.38 -3.44
N THR A 115 4.57 8.79 -4.28
CA THR A 115 4.94 7.60 -5.07
C THR A 115 4.45 7.73 -6.51
N ARG A 116 5.02 6.93 -7.42
CA ARG A 116 4.54 6.85 -8.80
C ARG A 116 3.33 5.93 -8.88
N THR A 117 2.30 6.38 -9.58
CA THR A 117 1.06 5.66 -9.82
C THR A 117 0.65 5.82 -11.28
N ASN A 118 -0.26 4.98 -11.76
CA ASN A 118 -0.90 5.17 -13.05
C ASN A 118 -1.75 6.45 -13.05
N ASN A 119 -1.84 7.11 -14.21
CA ASN A 119 -2.80 8.19 -14.42
C ASN A 119 -4.15 7.61 -14.89
N PRO A 120 -5.20 7.58 -14.05
CA PRO A 120 -6.49 7.02 -14.44
C PRO A 120 -7.22 7.87 -15.48
N HIS A 121 -6.84 9.13 -15.66
CA HIS A 121 -7.52 10.07 -16.56
C HIS A 121 -7.07 9.95 -18.03
N ILE A 122 -5.95 9.27 -18.30
CA ILE A 122 -5.46 8.97 -19.66
C ILE A 122 -5.78 7.51 -19.99
N GLN A 123 -7.05 7.14 -19.87
CA GLN A 123 -7.57 6.05 -20.70
C GLN A 123 -7.61 6.59 -22.11
N ALA A 124 -6.67 6.14 -22.94
CA ALA A 124 -6.61 6.53 -24.35
C ALA A 124 -7.99 6.31 -24.99
N PRO A 125 -8.53 7.27 -25.77
CA PRO A 125 -9.80 7.09 -26.42
C PRO A 125 -9.72 5.80 -27.22
N VAL A 126 -10.61 4.85 -26.92
CA VAL A 126 -10.65 3.55 -27.61
C VAL A 126 -10.74 3.86 -29.09
N SER A 127 -9.65 3.59 -29.82
CA SER A 127 -9.63 3.70 -31.26
C SER A 127 -10.71 2.76 -31.77
N SER A 128 -11.87 3.32 -32.13
CA SER A 128 -12.98 2.54 -32.67
C SER A 128 -12.40 1.65 -33.75
N PRO A 129 -12.60 0.32 -33.70
CA PRO A 129 -12.01 -0.55 -34.71
C PRO A 129 -12.54 -0.08 -36.05
N VAL A 130 -11.65 0.50 -36.86
CA VAL A 130 -11.95 0.81 -38.25
C VAL A 130 -12.21 -0.55 -38.87
N VAL A 131 -13.50 -0.81 -39.14
CA VAL A 131 -13.96 -1.98 -39.87
C VAL A 131 -13.40 -1.84 -41.27
N ASN A 132 -12.17 -2.32 -41.46
CA ASN A 132 -11.64 -2.64 -42.76
C ASN A 132 -12.39 -3.89 -43.21
N ASP A 133 -13.56 -3.68 -43.80
CA ASP A 133 -14.24 -4.69 -44.61
C ASP A 133 -13.29 -5.10 -45.74
N LYS A 134 -12.55 -6.17 -45.46
CA LYS A 134 -11.96 -7.02 -46.47
C LYS A 134 -12.54 -8.40 -46.27
N GLU A 135 -13.60 -8.68 -47.03
CA GLU A 135 -14.06 -10.03 -47.29
C GLU A 135 -12.86 -10.89 -47.68
N VAL A 136 -12.38 -11.74 -46.76
CA VAL A 136 -11.51 -12.86 -47.12
C VAL A 136 -12.44 -14.03 -47.34
N GLN A 137 -12.75 -14.22 -48.61
CA GLN A 137 -13.59 -15.28 -49.16
C GLN A 137 -13.08 -16.65 -48.67
N PHE A 138 -13.87 -17.35 -47.86
CA PHE A 138 -13.56 -18.73 -47.46
C PHE A 138 -13.76 -19.66 -48.66
N SER A 139 -12.67 -20.01 -49.34
CA SER A 139 -12.66 -21.12 -50.30
C SER A 139 -12.34 -22.42 -49.57
N ILE A 140 -13.35 -23.29 -49.45
CA ILE A 140 -13.19 -24.66 -48.97
C ILE A 140 -12.61 -25.49 -50.11
N ASN A 141 -11.35 -25.90 -49.99
CA ASN A 141 -10.78 -26.99 -50.77
C ASN A 141 -10.29 -28.06 -49.79
N ASP A 142 -11.10 -29.10 -49.59
CA ASP A 142 -10.58 -30.42 -49.24
C ASP A 142 -9.89 -31.01 -50.48
N GLU A 143 -8.66 -31.49 -50.35
CA GLU A 143 -8.20 -32.68 -51.07
C GLU A 143 -6.94 -33.27 -50.41
N GLU A 144 -6.81 -34.59 -50.50
CA GLU A 144 -5.71 -35.39 -49.96
C GLU A 144 -4.44 -35.24 -50.81
N ASP A 145 -3.25 -35.19 -50.21
CA ASP A 145 -2.09 -35.86 -50.83
C ASP A 145 -0.97 -36.22 -49.83
N VAL A 146 -0.02 -37.01 -50.34
CA VAL A 146 0.81 -37.97 -49.63
C VAL A 146 2.31 -37.69 -49.88
N THR A 147 3.15 -37.98 -48.88
CA THR A 147 4.63 -38.15 -48.95
C THR A 147 5.57 -36.95 -49.20
N SER A 148 6.85 -37.22 -48.87
CA SER A 148 8.07 -36.73 -49.54
C SER A 148 8.83 -35.54 -48.93
N SER A 149 9.74 -35.93 -48.04
CA SER A 149 11.08 -35.36 -47.83
C SER A 149 11.72 -34.50 -48.94
N SER A 150 12.27 -33.35 -48.54
CA SER A 150 13.53 -32.78 -49.08
C SER A 150 14.27 -32.12 -47.89
N MET A 151 15.49 -32.48 -47.50
CA MET A 151 16.78 -32.48 -48.22
C MET A 151 17.09 -31.14 -48.88
N ASN A 152 17.80 -30.28 -48.14
CA ASN A 152 18.70 -29.29 -48.72
C ASN A 152 20.06 -29.36 -48.02
N LEU A 153 21.03 -29.95 -48.71
CA LEU A 153 22.45 -29.84 -48.38
C LEU A 153 22.97 -28.47 -48.84
N HIS A 154 24.00 -27.94 -48.18
CA HIS A 154 25.22 -27.48 -48.87
C HIS A 154 26.41 -27.31 -47.91
N SER A 155 27.53 -27.96 -48.25
CA SER A 155 28.90 -27.68 -47.75
C SER A 155 29.57 -26.68 -48.73
N TYR A 156 30.75 -26.07 -48.52
CA TYR A 156 31.98 -26.34 -47.75
C TYR A 156 32.60 -24.96 -47.33
N PRO A 157 33.77 -24.78 -46.64
CA PRO A 157 34.98 -25.63 -46.55
C PRO A 157 35.57 -25.84 -45.12
N PRO A 158 36.67 -26.61 -44.96
CA PRO A 158 37.08 -27.16 -43.66
C PRO A 158 38.14 -26.37 -42.86
N THR A 159 38.07 -26.56 -41.53
CA THR A 159 39.10 -26.64 -40.45
C THR A 159 40.54 -26.10 -40.66
N PRO A 160 41.18 -25.56 -39.60
CA PRO A 160 41.78 -26.45 -38.58
C PRO A 160 41.54 -26.08 -37.09
N SER A 161 41.65 -27.11 -36.25
CA SER A 161 41.62 -27.12 -34.77
C SER A 161 42.85 -26.40 -34.16
N ALA A 162 42.99 -26.13 -32.85
CA ALA A 162 42.23 -26.48 -31.65
C ALA A 162 42.56 -25.49 -30.51
N THR A 163 41.72 -25.42 -29.45
CA THR A 163 42.18 -25.45 -28.03
C THR A 163 40.97 -25.61 -27.10
N THR A 164 41.12 -26.50 -26.12
CA THR A 164 40.09 -26.97 -25.19
C THR A 164 39.76 -25.94 -24.09
N LYS A 165 38.48 -25.66 -23.87
CA LYS A 165 37.95 -25.35 -22.52
C LYS A 165 36.53 -25.89 -22.35
N VAL A 166 36.34 -26.66 -21.30
CA VAL A 166 35.11 -27.43 -21.01
C VAL A 166 34.13 -26.57 -20.21
N GLY A 167 32.83 -26.68 -20.53
CA GLY A 167 31.75 -26.17 -19.68
C GLY A 167 30.92 -25.03 -20.27
N SER A 168 30.10 -25.32 -21.30
CA SER A 168 29.01 -24.43 -21.71
C SER A 168 27.68 -25.17 -21.62
N GLY A 169 26.82 -24.75 -20.68
CA GLY A 169 25.44 -25.19 -20.61
C GLY A 169 24.61 -24.58 -21.73
N SER A 170 23.68 -25.35 -22.29
CA SER A 170 22.78 -24.91 -23.36
C SER A 170 21.77 -23.87 -22.85
N SER A 171 21.98 -22.60 -23.19
CA SER A 171 20.99 -21.54 -22.97
C SER A 171 19.94 -21.54 -24.09
N SER A 172 18.85 -22.26 -23.86
CA SER A 172 17.66 -22.23 -24.73
C SER A 172 17.06 -20.83 -24.75
N GLN A 173 17.30 -20.06 -25.82
CA GLN A 173 16.70 -18.74 -26.02
C GLN A 173 15.22 -18.89 -26.36
N SER A 174 14.35 -18.82 -25.34
CA SER A 174 12.92 -18.58 -25.55
C SER A 174 12.72 -17.19 -26.14
N ARG A 175 12.21 -17.12 -27.38
CA ARG A 175 11.75 -15.87 -27.98
C ARG A 175 10.48 -15.44 -27.24
N TYR A 176 10.63 -14.59 -26.23
CA TYR A 176 9.49 -13.91 -25.64
C TYR A 176 8.90 -12.97 -26.70
N HIS A 177 7.65 -13.21 -27.07
CA HIS A 177 6.87 -12.23 -27.80
C HIS A 177 6.64 -11.04 -26.87
N GLU A 178 7.41 -9.98 -27.07
CA GLU A 178 7.22 -8.69 -26.42
C GLU A 178 5.94 -8.05 -27.00
N SER A 179 4.80 -8.51 -26.50
CA SER A 179 3.49 -7.92 -26.79
C SER A 179 3.53 -6.47 -26.34
N ASN A 180 3.36 -5.53 -27.28
CA ASN A 180 3.32 -4.08 -27.05
C ASN A 180 2.33 -3.72 -25.94
N ALA A 181 2.81 -3.71 -24.70
CA ALA A 181 2.08 -3.21 -23.56
C ALA A 181 1.97 -1.70 -23.74
N ALA A 182 0.77 -1.20 -24.04
CA ALA A 182 0.52 0.21 -24.20
C ALA A 182 1.06 0.96 -22.99
N GLN A 183 2.03 1.86 -23.23
CA GLN A 183 2.89 2.40 -22.18
C GLN A 183 2.08 3.31 -21.26
N ALA A 184 1.59 2.77 -20.15
CA ALA A 184 0.72 3.48 -19.22
C ALA A 184 1.42 4.73 -18.68
N SER A 185 0.78 5.89 -18.83
CA SER A 185 1.33 7.16 -18.36
C SER A 185 1.36 7.17 -16.83
N SER A 186 2.56 7.15 -16.25
CA SER A 186 2.75 7.29 -14.80
C SER A 186 2.75 8.77 -14.37
N GLN A 187 2.24 9.03 -13.18
CA GLN A 187 2.26 10.34 -12.52
C GLN A 187 2.81 10.19 -11.09
N ILE A 188 3.27 11.28 -10.48
CA ILE A 188 3.60 11.30 -9.05
C ILE A 188 2.34 11.68 -8.29
N THR A 189 1.90 10.83 -7.39
CA THR A 189 0.74 11.07 -6.51
C THR A 189 1.21 11.23 -5.07
N GLN A 190 0.67 12.25 -4.41
CA GLN A 190 0.87 12.50 -2.98
C GLN A 190 -0.23 11.79 -2.17
N PHE A 191 0.19 11.17 -1.07
CA PHE A 191 -0.68 10.50 -0.12
C PHE A 191 -0.43 11.02 1.29
N ILE A 192 -1.46 10.93 2.13
CA ILE A 192 -1.41 11.29 3.55
C ILE A 192 -1.90 10.11 4.37
N LEU A 193 -1.09 9.74 5.36
CA LEU A 193 -1.42 8.88 6.49
C LEU A 193 -1.81 9.77 7.67
N ALA A 194 -3.00 9.58 8.25
CA ALA A 194 -3.46 10.37 9.39
C ALA A 194 -4.20 9.48 10.42
N PRO A 195 -4.08 9.74 11.74
CA PRO A 195 -4.80 8.97 12.74
C PRO A 195 -6.30 9.23 12.64
N THR A 196 -7.11 8.18 12.77
CA THR A 196 -8.56 8.30 12.76
C THR A 196 -9.01 8.82 14.13
N SER A 197 -9.28 10.12 14.23
CA SER A 197 -9.96 10.69 15.39
C SER A 197 -11.41 10.20 15.40
N VAL A 198 -11.67 9.08 16.09
CA VAL A 198 -13.03 8.64 16.39
C VAL A 198 -13.70 9.79 17.15
N PRO A 199 -14.73 10.46 16.60
CA PRO A 199 -15.38 11.56 17.31
C PRO A 199 -15.92 11.02 18.63
N PRO A 200 -15.71 11.72 19.77
CA PRO A 200 -16.27 11.27 21.02
C PRO A 200 -17.79 11.18 20.83
N ALA A 201 -18.32 9.95 20.90
CA ALA A 201 -19.71 9.67 20.55
C ALA A 201 -20.62 10.62 21.32
N GLN A 202 -21.30 11.51 20.59
CA GLN A 202 -22.08 12.58 21.22
C GLN A 202 -23.06 11.94 22.21
N PRO A 203 -23.04 12.35 23.49
CA PRO A 203 -23.82 11.68 24.52
C PRO A 203 -25.30 11.85 24.21
N GLN A 204 -25.96 10.75 23.81
CA GLN A 204 -27.38 10.79 23.50
C GLN A 204 -28.16 11.31 24.72
N PRO A 205 -28.99 12.36 24.56
CA PRO A 205 -29.51 13.13 25.69
C PRO A 205 -30.58 12.41 26.53
N SER A 206 -30.98 11.18 26.16
CA SER A 206 -32.08 10.41 26.75
C SER A 206 -31.68 9.46 27.89
N GLY A 207 -30.40 9.39 28.28
CA GLY A 207 -29.91 8.47 29.31
C GLY A 207 -30.14 8.93 30.75
N SER A 208 -30.71 8.05 31.60
CA SER A 208 -30.82 8.24 33.06
C SER A 208 -29.45 8.53 33.72
N PHE A 209 -29.44 9.27 34.84
CA PHE A 209 -28.22 9.71 35.53
C PHE A 209 -27.25 8.56 35.86
N PHE A 210 -27.74 7.36 36.21
CA PHE A 210 -26.91 6.18 36.43
C PHE A 210 -26.25 5.65 35.14
N ALA A 211 -26.96 5.72 34.00
CA ALA A 211 -26.38 5.40 32.69
C ALA A 211 -25.30 6.41 32.29
N ARG A 212 -25.44 7.69 32.67
CA ARG A 212 -24.41 8.72 32.46
C ARG A 212 -23.15 8.46 33.30
N ALA A 213 -23.28 8.02 34.55
CA ALA A 213 -22.13 7.62 35.38
C ALA A 213 -21.39 6.40 34.79
N LEU A 214 -22.13 5.38 34.36
CA LEU A 214 -21.53 4.21 33.68
C LEU A 214 -20.97 4.55 32.31
N SER A 215 -21.53 5.51 31.57
CA SER A 215 -20.97 5.96 30.29
C SER A 215 -19.62 6.66 30.47
N VAL A 216 -19.43 7.42 31.55
CA VAL A 216 -18.11 8.02 31.88
C VAL A 216 -17.06 6.92 32.06
N LEU A 217 -17.36 5.90 32.88
CA LEU A 217 -16.47 4.75 33.08
C LEU A 217 -16.21 3.95 31.78
N ARG A 218 -17.20 3.87 30.88
CA ARG A 218 -17.07 3.19 29.57
C ARG A 218 -16.41 4.05 28.50
N SER A 219 -16.37 5.37 28.67
CA SER A 219 -15.66 6.34 27.81
C SER A 219 -14.20 6.52 28.17
N HIS A 220 -13.68 5.85 29.21
CA HIS A 220 -12.25 5.59 29.38
C HIS A 220 -11.72 4.50 28.42
N ARG A 221 -12.35 4.35 27.23
CA ARG A 221 -11.66 3.73 26.09
C ARG A 221 -10.41 4.60 25.87
N PRO A 222 -9.18 4.07 25.96
CA PRO A 222 -7.98 4.90 25.88
C PRO A 222 -8.03 5.77 24.62
N SER A 223 -7.59 7.02 24.72
CA SER A 223 -7.53 7.98 23.61
C SER A 223 -6.40 7.64 22.59
N HIS A 224 -6.11 6.35 22.46
CA HIS A 224 -4.91 5.71 21.95
C HIS A 224 -5.27 4.51 21.07
N SER A 225 -6.40 4.60 20.35
CA SER A 225 -6.61 3.67 19.24
C SER A 225 -5.61 4.02 18.15
N SER A 226 -4.77 3.07 17.78
CA SER A 226 -3.81 3.24 16.68
C SER A 226 -4.47 3.12 15.30
N SER A 227 -5.77 3.39 15.20
CA SER A 227 -6.52 3.39 13.94
C SER A 227 -6.13 4.58 13.07
N PHE A 228 -6.02 4.37 11.76
CA PHE A 228 -5.61 5.42 10.81
C PHE A 228 -6.19 5.21 9.42
N THR A 229 -6.10 6.25 8.60
CA THR A 229 -6.44 6.22 7.17
C THR A 229 -5.23 6.59 6.32
N LEU A 230 -5.21 6.09 5.08
CA LEU A 230 -4.33 6.50 4.01
C LEU A 230 -5.21 7.03 2.87
N SER A 231 -5.18 8.34 2.64
CA SER A 231 -5.93 9.02 1.58
C SER A 231 -5.01 9.62 0.53
N ARG A 232 -5.47 9.63 -0.72
CA ARG A 232 -4.82 10.36 -1.82
C ARG A 232 -5.14 11.84 -1.72
N VAL A 233 -4.13 12.69 -1.91
CA VAL A 233 -4.31 14.13 -2.09
C VAL A 233 -4.65 14.38 -3.56
N LEU A 234 -5.82 14.97 -3.82
CA LEU A 234 -6.13 15.44 -5.16
C LEU A 234 -5.40 16.77 -5.39
N PRO A 235 -4.66 16.94 -6.51
CA PRO A 235 -4.15 18.25 -6.86
C PRO A 235 -5.35 19.17 -7.08
N LEU A 236 -5.35 20.36 -6.45
CA LEU A 236 -6.27 21.41 -6.89
C LEU A 236 -5.95 21.65 -8.36
N ASN A 237 -6.93 21.45 -9.25
CA ASN A 237 -6.72 21.69 -10.68
C ASN A 237 -6.13 23.09 -10.83
N PRO A 238 -4.90 23.24 -11.37
CA PRO A 238 -4.46 24.56 -11.78
C PRO A 238 -5.44 24.96 -12.88
N SER A 239 -6.31 25.93 -12.58
CA SER A 239 -7.16 26.52 -13.61
C SER A 239 -6.22 26.95 -14.73
N SER A 240 -6.37 26.34 -15.90
CA SER A 240 -5.61 26.74 -17.07
C SER A 240 -5.83 28.25 -17.22
N PRO A 241 -4.76 29.07 -17.22
CA PRO A 241 -4.94 30.51 -17.24
C PRO A 241 -5.81 30.85 -18.45
N PRO A 242 -6.87 31.65 -18.29
CA PRO A 242 -7.82 31.91 -19.36
C PRO A 242 -7.05 32.43 -20.58
N PRO A 243 -7.33 31.94 -21.80
CA PRO A 243 -6.58 32.32 -22.98
C PRO A 243 -6.60 33.85 -23.12
N PRO A 244 -5.47 34.48 -23.52
CA PRO A 244 -5.22 35.92 -23.37
C PRO A 244 -6.11 36.86 -24.22
N TYR A 245 -7.17 36.33 -24.83
CA TYR A 245 -8.13 37.03 -25.69
C TYR A 245 -9.54 37.13 -25.10
N ALA A 246 -9.78 36.61 -23.89
CA ALA A 246 -11.04 36.81 -23.18
C ALA A 246 -11.14 38.26 -22.67
N SER A 247 -11.81 39.12 -23.43
CA SER A 247 -11.98 40.55 -23.12
C SER A 247 -12.68 40.77 -21.78
N SER A 248 -12.10 41.65 -20.96
CA SER A 248 -12.49 41.91 -19.58
C SER A 248 -13.89 42.54 -19.42
N THR A 249 -14.79 41.81 -18.77
CA THR A 249 -15.87 42.39 -17.95
C THR A 249 -15.67 41.92 -16.52
N ALA A 250 -14.96 42.73 -15.73
CA ALA A 250 -14.63 42.42 -14.35
C ALA A 250 -15.85 42.54 -13.42
N VAL A 251 -16.49 41.40 -13.15
CA VAL A 251 -17.37 41.23 -11.98
C VAL A 251 -16.50 40.72 -10.84
N ALA A 252 -16.49 41.42 -9.70
CA ALA A 252 -15.70 41.04 -8.54
C ALA A 252 -16.29 39.78 -7.87
N SER A 253 -15.90 38.61 -8.36
CA SER A 253 -16.18 37.34 -7.70
C SER A 253 -15.28 37.20 -6.48
N GLU A 254 -15.90 37.21 -5.30
CA GLU A 254 -15.24 36.93 -4.02
C GLU A 254 -14.50 35.57 -4.09
N PRO A 255 -13.21 35.51 -3.72
CA PRO A 255 -12.45 34.27 -3.83
C PRO A 255 -12.94 33.26 -2.80
N LEU A 256 -13.72 32.26 -3.26
CA LEU A 256 -14.06 31.13 -2.41
C LEU A 256 -12.77 30.49 -1.89
N PRO A 257 -12.68 30.16 -0.59
CA PRO A 257 -11.57 29.38 -0.08
C PRO A 257 -11.61 27.99 -0.73
N THR A 258 -10.72 27.77 -1.71
CA THR A 258 -10.57 26.46 -2.36
C THR A 258 -9.81 25.53 -1.42
N GLU A 259 -10.51 25.00 -0.41
CA GLU A 259 -9.96 23.96 0.45
C GLU A 259 -9.62 22.73 -0.42
N PRO A 260 -8.41 22.16 -0.27
CA PRO A 260 -8.00 21.03 -1.08
C PRO A 260 -8.74 19.77 -0.62
N ILE A 261 -9.12 18.94 -1.60
CA ILE A 261 -10.00 17.79 -1.38
C ILE A 261 -9.16 16.52 -1.20
N LEU A 262 -9.33 15.83 -0.07
CA LEU A 262 -8.86 14.46 0.09
C LEU A 262 -9.80 13.49 -0.63
N HIS A 263 -9.21 12.49 -1.28
CA HIS A 263 -9.97 11.36 -1.80
C HIS A 263 -10.48 10.47 -0.66
N GLU A 264 -11.46 9.61 -0.98
CA GLU A 264 -11.86 8.50 -0.12
C GLU A 264 -10.61 7.67 0.28
N PRO A 265 -10.54 7.15 1.53
CA PRO A 265 -9.37 6.39 1.98
C PRO A 265 -9.15 5.11 1.17
N LEU A 266 -8.01 5.03 0.49
CA LEU A 266 -7.54 3.82 -0.20
C LEU A 266 -7.32 2.67 0.80
N LEU A 267 -6.83 3.01 1.99
CA LEU A 267 -6.55 2.05 3.06
C LEU A 267 -7.03 2.61 4.41
N VAL A 268 -7.66 1.75 5.21
CA VAL A 268 -8.07 2.03 6.59
C VAL A 268 -7.51 0.93 7.50
N PHE A 269 -6.93 1.32 8.62
CA PHE A 269 -6.56 0.39 9.68
C PHE A 269 -7.47 0.57 10.90
N HIS A 270 -8.13 -0.51 11.29
CA HIS A 270 -8.94 -0.59 12.50
C HIS A 270 -8.15 -1.31 13.59
N ASP A 271 -7.82 -0.57 14.64
CA ASP A 271 -7.11 -1.12 15.80
C ASP A 271 -8.08 -1.87 16.74
N HIS A 272 -7.77 -3.14 16.96
CA HIS A 272 -8.48 -4.08 17.82
C HIS A 272 -7.65 -4.51 19.04
N THR A 273 -6.53 -3.83 19.31
CA THR A 273 -5.61 -4.13 20.41
C THR A 273 -6.32 -4.03 21.77
N PRO A 274 -6.32 -5.08 22.61
CA PRO A 274 -6.93 -5.02 23.93
C PRO A 274 -6.16 -4.07 24.87
N VAL A 275 -6.90 -3.28 25.65
CA VAL A 275 -6.38 -2.21 26.54
C VAL A 275 -5.30 -2.68 27.55
N LEU A 276 -5.24 -3.97 27.86
CA LEU A 276 -4.33 -4.55 28.85
C LEU A 276 -3.12 -5.29 28.24
N THR A 277 -2.93 -5.22 26.91
CA THR A 277 -1.84 -5.91 26.24
C THR A 277 -0.65 -4.97 26.00
N VAL A 278 0.53 -5.35 26.51
CA VAL A 278 1.75 -4.54 26.40
C VAL A 278 2.51 -4.97 25.14
N ARG A 279 2.74 -4.03 24.22
CA ARG A 279 3.53 -4.22 22.98
C ARG A 279 3.02 -5.31 22.01
N THR A 280 1.73 -5.61 22.04
CA THR A 280 1.09 -6.35 20.94
C THR A 280 0.24 -5.40 20.13
N VAL A 281 0.19 -5.59 18.81
CA VAL A 281 -0.83 -5.00 17.95
C VAL A 281 -1.77 -6.10 17.48
N SER A 282 -3.05 -5.81 17.49
CA SER A 282 -4.09 -6.57 16.79
C SER A 282 -4.97 -5.61 16.02
N GLY A 283 -5.27 -5.87 14.75
CA GLY A 283 -6.11 -4.99 13.95
C GLY A 283 -6.47 -5.56 12.58
N VAL A 284 -7.28 -4.82 11.83
CA VAL A 284 -7.68 -5.17 10.46
C VAL A 284 -7.31 -4.02 9.53
N ILE A 285 -6.56 -4.32 8.48
CA ILE A 285 -6.34 -3.42 7.34
C ILE A 285 -7.41 -3.70 6.30
N GLU A 286 -8.17 -2.68 5.91
CA GLU A 286 -9.08 -2.67 4.76
C GLU A 286 -8.41 -1.90 3.60
N ILE A 287 -8.48 -2.42 2.37
CA ILE A 287 -7.96 -1.78 1.14
C ILE A 287 -9.02 -1.80 0.05
N ASP A 288 -9.32 -0.66 -0.57
CA ASP A 288 -10.13 -0.60 -1.79
C ASP A 288 -9.36 -1.19 -3.00
N LYS A 289 -9.84 -2.33 -3.51
CA LYS A 289 -9.27 -3.02 -4.68
C LYS A 289 -9.52 -2.27 -5.98
N ALA A 290 -10.55 -1.44 -6.07
CA ALA A 290 -10.82 -0.61 -7.24
C ALA A 290 -9.81 0.54 -7.32
N GLU A 291 -9.63 1.33 -6.26
CA GLU A 291 -8.60 2.38 -6.25
C GLU A 291 -7.19 1.78 -6.36
N GLU A 292 -6.84 0.71 -5.64
CA GLU A 292 -5.53 0.04 -5.76
C GLU A 292 -5.21 -0.34 -7.23
N LYS A 293 -6.17 -0.99 -7.92
CA LYS A 293 -6.02 -1.38 -9.32
C LYS A 293 -5.88 -0.16 -10.24
N ASN A 294 -6.61 0.92 -9.97
CA ASN A 294 -6.53 2.16 -10.73
C ASN A 294 -5.18 2.87 -10.53
N LEU A 295 -4.60 2.79 -9.34
CA LEU A 295 -3.26 3.32 -9.04
C LEU A 295 -2.13 2.45 -9.61
N GLY A 296 -2.36 1.15 -9.80
CA GLY A 296 -1.39 0.23 -10.39
C GLY A 296 -0.20 -0.07 -9.48
N VAL A 297 -0.42 -0.11 -8.17
CA VAL A 297 0.62 -0.34 -7.16
C VAL A 297 0.24 -1.55 -6.31
N ASP A 298 1.18 -2.49 -6.12
CA ASP A 298 0.95 -3.78 -5.48
C ASP A 298 0.48 -3.69 -4.02
N THR A 299 -0.36 -4.63 -3.59
CA THR A 299 -0.85 -4.74 -2.20
C THR A 299 0.27 -4.76 -1.17
N SER A 300 1.41 -5.39 -1.49
CA SER A 300 2.55 -5.44 -0.59
C SER A 300 3.11 -4.06 -0.22
N PHE A 301 3.00 -3.06 -1.11
CA PHE A 301 3.38 -1.68 -0.85
C PHE A 301 2.44 -1.01 0.15
N TRP A 302 1.13 -1.17 -0.03
CA TRP A 302 0.13 -0.57 0.86
C TRP A 302 0.20 -1.19 2.26
N ILE A 303 0.41 -2.50 2.36
CA ILE A 303 0.74 -3.17 3.64
C ILE A 303 2.03 -2.63 4.24
N ALA A 304 3.08 -2.40 3.44
CA ALA A 304 4.32 -1.80 3.94
C ALA A 304 4.13 -0.39 4.48
N MET A 305 3.37 0.46 3.79
CA MET A 305 3.01 1.80 4.26
C MET A 305 2.24 1.75 5.59
N ALA A 306 1.26 0.86 5.71
CA ALA A 306 0.48 0.68 6.93
C ALA A 306 1.34 0.21 8.12
N LEU A 307 2.17 -0.83 7.94
CA LEU A 307 3.05 -1.34 8.99
C LEU A 307 4.14 -0.33 9.40
N THR A 308 4.61 0.49 8.45
CA THR A 308 5.55 1.59 8.71
C THR A 308 4.91 2.66 9.60
N TYR A 309 3.67 3.04 9.30
CA TYR A 309 2.95 4.08 10.04
C TYR A 309 2.54 3.62 11.44
N LEU A 310 2.13 2.36 11.57
CA LEU A 310 1.86 1.70 12.86
C LEU A 310 3.07 1.75 13.79
N GLU A 311 4.27 1.40 13.30
CA GLU A 311 5.52 1.46 14.08
C GLU A 311 5.88 2.89 14.51
N PHE A 312 5.63 3.88 13.65
CA PHE A 312 5.76 5.29 14.03
C PHE A 312 4.81 5.72 15.16
N LEU A 313 3.55 5.26 15.13
CA LEU A 313 2.58 5.54 16.19
C LEU A 313 3.05 4.94 17.53
N GLU A 314 3.48 3.67 17.56
CA GLU A 314 4.03 3.00 18.75
C GLU A 314 5.17 3.79 19.40
N GLU A 315 6.16 4.23 18.61
CA GLU A 315 7.34 4.96 19.10
C GLU A 315 7.01 6.34 19.65
N ARG A 316 6.05 7.03 19.00
CA ARG A 316 5.56 8.33 19.44
C ARG A 316 4.85 8.23 20.78
N GLU A 317 4.09 7.16 21.01
CA GLU A 317 3.43 6.91 22.31
C GLU A 317 4.42 6.57 23.41
N ALA A 318 5.43 5.72 23.14
CA ALA A 318 6.51 5.42 24.08
C ALA A 318 7.25 6.70 24.51
N SER A 319 7.52 7.59 23.55
CA SER A 319 8.16 8.89 23.80
C SER A 319 7.31 9.81 24.68
N ARG A 320 5.99 9.89 24.42
CA ARG A 320 5.03 10.67 25.24
C ARG A 320 4.87 10.11 26.66
N PHE A 321 4.89 8.79 26.83
CA PHE A 321 4.76 8.16 28.13
C PHE A 321 5.99 8.41 29.01
N CYS A 322 7.21 8.30 28.44
CA CYS A 322 8.46 8.57 29.15
C CYS A 322 8.48 10.00 29.73
N ILE A 323 8.13 11.01 28.94
CA ILE A 323 8.08 12.42 29.39
C ILE A 323 7.07 12.60 30.53
N ARG A 324 5.88 11.97 30.46
CA ARG A 324 4.87 12.08 31.53
C ARG A 324 5.31 11.43 32.83
N VAL A 325 5.95 10.27 32.80
CA VAL A 325 6.45 9.59 34.02
C VAL A 325 7.53 10.44 34.70
N VAL A 326 8.47 11.03 33.95
CA VAL A 326 9.50 11.90 34.49
C VAL A 326 8.91 13.16 35.15
N VAL A 327 7.92 13.80 34.52
CA VAL A 327 7.25 14.99 35.08
C VAL A 327 6.48 14.67 36.36
N ILE A 328 5.81 13.51 36.45
CA ILE A 328 5.10 13.09 37.66
C ILE A 328 6.08 12.82 38.80
N GLN A 329 7.23 12.15 38.54
CA GLN A 329 8.24 11.93 39.57
C GLN A 329 8.87 13.25 40.06
N ALA A 330 9.17 14.18 39.16
CA ALA A 330 9.72 15.49 39.52
C ALA A 330 8.77 16.30 40.44
N ASN A 331 7.46 16.28 40.15
CA ASN A 331 6.44 16.99 40.94
C ASN A 331 6.02 16.26 42.24
N THR A 332 6.53 15.06 42.51
CA THR A 332 6.26 14.31 43.76
C THR A 332 7.41 14.46 44.78
N LEU A 333 8.47 15.20 44.42
CA LEU A 333 9.68 15.40 45.25
C LEU A 333 9.90 16.89 45.64
N LEU A 334 8.82 17.69 45.62
CA LEU A 334 8.75 19.08 46.07
C LEU A 334 7.58 19.23 47.07
#